data_AF-A0A6P3XG71-F1
#
_entry.id   AF-A0A6P3XG71-F1
#
_cell.length_a   1.000
_cell.length_b   1.000
_cell.length_c   1.000
_cell.angle_alpha   90.00
_cell.angle_beta   90.00
_cell.angle_gamma   90.00
#
_symmetry.space_group_name_H-M   'P 1'
#
loop_
_entity.id
_entity.type
_entity.pdbx_description
1 polymer ?
#
loop_
_entity_poly.entity_id
_entity_poly.type
_entity_poly.pdbx_seq_one_letter_code
_entity_poly.pdbx_strand_id
1 'polypeptide(L)'
;MMSQYVKAVYRMSTIDDNITNRSKSLEIMKSKFLELLSQMLPSQSLKTRGPVWLGRYERDNTPATIAQFYADSLFHPVPFGKIITLIPEDAILVQIAIQNGFHTIIAKSLESTVISLCKREQKHTIQSFLEGIGDLYNIGFQPQIANLYPPVQFPVSRGTPMISPLVRWDHTDDYYVYQYRGQHIISSRERLVSITTTDGEFEYFSGHVIDGKNLLPATGYLFLIWHMIGLLSGIDYRNIPIVFENVKFVRATNVSKRENLNLLLIIQEGSNNFEIIEGDNVIVSGFARVPNDIACEKLPVQFLSNSDEDNEYMKTADIYKELRLRGYQYTGLFRLLKSASITGKVGHIRWPINWAAFMDNMLQMKILTFDSRNICVPTEIRKLIIDPEYHMKQLHNISDQDKSKSELSSNIFVNSCRYIR
;
A
#
# COMPACT_ATOMS: atom_id res chain seq x y z
N MET A 1 54.73 -38.08 -10.61
CA MET A 1 55.45 -38.45 -11.84
C MET A 1 55.15 -37.52 -13.02
N MET A 2 53.92 -37.38 -13.52
CA MET A 2 53.62 -36.49 -14.67
C MET A 2 54.04 -35.02 -14.46
N SER A 3 53.86 -34.44 -13.28
CA SER A 3 54.31 -33.06 -13.00
C SER A 3 55.84 -32.89 -13.08
N GLN A 4 56.60 -33.91 -12.68
CA GLN A 4 58.05 -33.91 -12.85
C GLN A 4 58.46 -34.18 -14.30
N TYR A 5 57.67 -34.96 -15.05
CA TYR A 5 57.87 -35.19 -16.48
C TYR A 5 57.59 -33.92 -17.30
N VAL A 6 56.50 -33.19 -16.99
CA VAL A 6 56.19 -31.91 -17.64
C VAL A 6 57.22 -30.83 -17.27
N LYS A 7 57.71 -30.79 -16.01
CA LYS A 7 58.85 -29.94 -15.65
C LYS A 7 60.15 -30.34 -16.34
N ALA A 8 60.37 -31.63 -16.58
CA ALA A 8 61.52 -32.13 -17.33
C ALA A 8 61.41 -31.76 -18.80
N VAL A 9 60.24 -31.94 -19.44
CA VAL A 9 59.96 -31.56 -20.84
C VAL A 9 60.09 -30.04 -21.03
N TYR A 10 59.62 -29.23 -20.08
CA TYR A 10 59.73 -27.76 -20.12
C TYR A 10 61.14 -27.24 -19.83
N ARG A 11 61.96 -27.98 -19.05
CA ARG A 11 63.40 -27.70 -18.92
C ARG A 11 64.20 -28.21 -20.13
N MET A 12 63.76 -29.31 -20.74
CA MET A 12 64.40 -29.91 -21.91
C MET A 12 64.16 -29.11 -23.19
N SER A 13 63.14 -28.26 -23.26
CA SER A 13 62.93 -27.30 -24.36
C SER A 13 63.87 -26.09 -24.33
N THR A 14 64.81 -26.01 -23.39
CA THR A 14 65.75 -24.89 -23.23
C THR A 14 67.23 -25.27 -23.44
N ILE A 15 67.54 -26.49 -23.93
CA ILE A 15 68.92 -26.97 -24.15
C ILE A 15 69.12 -27.36 -25.62
N ASP A 16 69.89 -26.54 -26.34
CA ASP A 16 69.98 -26.44 -27.81
C ASP A 16 70.81 -27.50 -28.57
N ASP A 17 71.37 -28.52 -27.91
CA ASP A 17 72.29 -29.43 -28.61
C ASP A 17 71.68 -30.79 -28.99
N ASN A 18 71.71 -31.14 -30.29
CA ASN A 18 71.28 -32.38 -30.97
C ASN A 18 69.78 -32.56 -31.32
N ILE A 19 69.27 -31.70 -32.21
CA ILE A 19 67.86 -31.66 -32.65
C ILE A 19 67.43 -32.88 -33.53
N THR A 20 68.32 -33.51 -34.29
CA THR A 20 67.96 -34.54 -35.29
C THR A 20 67.77 -35.96 -34.75
N ASN A 21 68.52 -36.38 -33.74
CA ASN A 21 68.29 -37.69 -33.07
C ASN A 21 67.17 -37.60 -32.02
N ARG A 22 66.94 -36.40 -31.47
CA ARG A 22 65.89 -36.15 -30.46
C ARG A 22 64.49 -36.17 -31.05
N SER A 23 64.28 -35.63 -32.26
CA SER A 23 62.97 -35.68 -32.94
C SER A 23 62.53 -37.12 -33.25
N LYS A 24 63.43 -37.97 -33.77
CA LYS A 24 63.15 -39.40 -34.00
C LYS A 24 62.81 -40.15 -32.71
N SER A 25 63.54 -39.88 -31.64
CA SER A 25 63.31 -40.51 -30.33
C SER A 25 61.97 -40.08 -29.72
N LEU A 26 61.60 -38.80 -29.88
CA LEU A 26 60.31 -38.27 -29.44
C LEU A 26 59.15 -38.89 -30.22
N GLU A 27 59.28 -39.03 -31.54
CA GLU A 27 58.27 -39.65 -32.40
C GLU A 27 58.08 -41.14 -32.11
N ILE A 28 59.15 -41.88 -31.78
CA ILE A 28 59.06 -43.28 -31.32
C ILE A 28 58.35 -43.38 -29.96
N MET A 29 58.61 -42.44 -29.05
CA MET A 29 57.90 -42.40 -27.77
C MET A 29 56.43 -42.01 -27.96
N LYS A 30 56.15 -41.08 -28.86
CA LYS A 30 54.80 -40.65 -29.22
C LYS A 30 53.98 -41.80 -29.78
N SER A 31 54.53 -42.59 -30.71
CA SER A 31 53.83 -43.73 -31.31
C SER A 31 53.52 -44.83 -30.29
N LYS A 32 54.48 -45.20 -29.43
CA LYS A 32 54.25 -46.14 -28.33
C LYS A 32 53.24 -45.63 -27.31
N PHE A 33 53.30 -44.34 -26.98
CA PHE A 33 52.36 -43.70 -26.06
C PHE A 33 50.94 -43.67 -26.64
N LEU A 34 50.81 -43.39 -27.94
CA LEU A 34 49.55 -43.42 -28.67
C LEU A 34 48.92 -44.81 -28.69
N GLU A 35 49.74 -45.85 -28.92
CA GLU A 35 49.30 -47.24 -28.92
C GLU A 35 48.75 -47.64 -27.54
N LEU A 36 49.48 -47.32 -26.47
CA LEU A 36 49.05 -47.57 -25.09
C LEU A 36 47.77 -46.81 -24.72
N LEU A 37 47.66 -45.53 -25.08
CA LEU A 37 46.45 -44.75 -24.84
C LEU A 37 45.24 -45.29 -25.60
N SER A 38 45.43 -45.72 -26.85
CA SER A 38 44.36 -46.29 -27.67
C SER A 38 43.83 -47.60 -27.09
N GLN A 39 44.66 -48.36 -26.37
CA GLN A 39 44.26 -49.58 -25.65
C GLN A 39 43.56 -49.28 -24.31
N MET A 40 43.93 -48.20 -23.62
CA MET A 40 43.35 -47.85 -22.31
C MET A 40 42.06 -47.03 -22.40
N LEU A 41 41.86 -46.26 -23.48
CA LEU A 41 40.68 -45.41 -23.62
C LEU A 41 39.44 -46.24 -23.97
N PRO A 42 38.30 -46.03 -23.28
CA PRO A 42 37.08 -46.77 -23.56
C PRO A 42 36.55 -46.48 -24.97
N SER A 43 35.96 -47.49 -25.61
CA SER A 43 35.47 -47.45 -27.00
C SER A 43 34.20 -46.59 -27.22
N GLN A 44 33.63 -45.98 -26.18
CA GLN A 44 32.48 -45.07 -26.27
C GLN A 44 32.92 -43.61 -26.45
N SER A 45 32.26 -42.90 -27.37
CA SER A 45 32.49 -41.47 -27.60
C SER A 45 32.17 -40.66 -26.35
N LEU A 46 33.13 -39.87 -25.86
CA LEU A 46 32.90 -38.90 -24.79
C LEU A 46 31.88 -37.84 -25.25
N LYS A 47 30.72 -37.76 -24.57
CA LYS A 47 29.66 -36.79 -24.87
C LYS A 47 30.19 -35.36 -24.66
N THR A 48 30.15 -34.53 -25.70
CA THR A 48 30.68 -33.16 -25.78
C THR A 48 29.81 -32.06 -25.17
N ARG A 49 28.95 -32.37 -24.19
CA ARG A 49 28.15 -31.32 -23.53
C ARG A 49 28.74 -31.00 -22.17
N GLY A 50 29.78 -30.19 -22.19
CA GLY A 50 30.53 -29.74 -21.03
C GLY A 50 31.80 -29.04 -21.53
N PRO A 51 32.32 -28.07 -20.76
CA PRO A 51 33.12 -26.88 -21.11
C PRO A 51 33.64 -26.63 -22.55
N VAL A 52 33.69 -25.35 -22.97
CA VAL A 52 34.50 -24.93 -24.13
C VAL A 52 35.98 -25.01 -23.76
N TRP A 53 36.75 -25.82 -24.48
CA TRP A 53 38.19 -25.99 -24.27
C TRP A 53 38.95 -25.12 -25.28
N LEU A 54 39.65 -24.08 -24.80
CA LEU A 54 40.48 -23.22 -25.64
C LEU A 54 41.74 -23.97 -26.12
N GLY A 55 42.15 -23.71 -27.38
CA GLY A 55 43.23 -24.45 -28.05
C GLY A 55 42.76 -25.71 -28.81
N ARG A 56 41.45 -25.91 -28.94
CA ARG A 56 40.82 -27.02 -29.66
C ARG A 56 40.45 -26.60 -31.10
N TYR A 57 40.69 -27.49 -32.06
CA TYR A 57 39.95 -27.52 -33.32
C TYR A 57 38.91 -28.64 -33.21
N GLU A 58 37.66 -28.40 -33.58
CA GLU A 58 36.62 -29.43 -33.59
C GLU A 58 37.09 -30.61 -34.46
N ARG A 59 37.35 -31.75 -33.82
CA ARG A 59 37.59 -33.04 -34.47
C ARG A 59 36.71 -34.08 -33.82
N ASP A 60 36.33 -35.08 -34.60
CA ASP A 60 35.50 -36.23 -34.19
C ASP A 60 35.93 -36.78 -32.83
N ASN A 61 34.98 -37.14 -31.95
CA ASN A 61 35.27 -37.69 -30.62
C ASN A 61 35.48 -39.21 -30.68
N THR A 62 36.36 -39.69 -31.55
CA THR A 62 36.71 -41.11 -31.60
C THR A 62 37.81 -41.42 -30.57
N PRO A 63 37.88 -42.63 -30.00
CA PRO A 63 38.96 -42.99 -29.08
C PRO A 63 40.37 -42.75 -29.66
N ALA A 64 40.55 -43.00 -30.95
CA ALA A 64 41.80 -42.79 -31.66
C ALA A 64 42.19 -41.30 -31.77
N THR A 65 41.24 -40.41 -32.04
CA THR A 65 41.49 -38.96 -32.09
C THR A 65 41.73 -38.36 -30.71
N ILE A 66 41.12 -38.92 -29.66
CA ILE A 66 41.38 -38.54 -28.26
C ILE A 66 42.77 -39.01 -27.81
N ALA A 67 43.16 -40.24 -28.15
CA ALA A 67 44.52 -40.74 -27.91
C ALA A 67 45.55 -39.85 -28.60
N GLN A 68 45.29 -39.49 -29.87
CA GLN A 68 46.12 -38.59 -30.65
C GLN A 68 46.22 -37.20 -30.00
N PHE A 69 45.10 -36.66 -29.49
CA PHE A 69 45.08 -35.39 -28.78
C PHE A 69 45.94 -35.37 -27.52
N TYR A 70 45.84 -36.41 -26.66
CA TYR A 70 46.68 -36.48 -25.46
C TYR A 70 48.16 -36.62 -25.81
N ALA A 71 48.48 -37.39 -26.86
CA ALA A 71 49.83 -37.50 -27.36
C ALA A 71 50.34 -36.14 -27.89
N ASP A 72 49.55 -35.45 -28.72
CA ASP A 72 49.92 -34.14 -29.25
C ASP A 72 50.02 -33.07 -28.15
N SER A 73 49.18 -33.12 -27.11
CA SER A 73 49.25 -32.19 -25.97
C SER A 73 50.54 -32.34 -25.16
N LEU A 74 51.11 -33.55 -25.10
CA LEU A 74 52.36 -33.84 -24.39
C LEU A 74 53.59 -33.52 -25.24
N PHE A 75 53.57 -33.91 -26.52
CA PHE A 75 54.73 -33.86 -27.41
C PHE A 75 54.77 -32.58 -28.28
N HIS A 76 53.64 -31.90 -28.47
CA HIS A 76 53.48 -30.65 -29.24
C HIS A 76 52.63 -29.62 -28.47
N PRO A 77 53.09 -29.14 -27.29
CA PRO A 77 52.29 -28.26 -26.44
C PRO A 77 52.01 -26.91 -27.11
N VAL A 78 50.75 -26.45 -27.05
CA VAL A 78 50.36 -25.12 -27.53
C VAL A 78 50.94 -24.04 -26.60
N PRO A 79 51.63 -23.01 -27.13
CA PRO A 79 52.17 -21.93 -26.31
C PRO A 79 51.07 -21.17 -25.57
N PHE A 80 51.23 -20.99 -24.25
CA PHE A 80 50.25 -20.33 -23.40
C PHE A 80 49.92 -18.89 -23.85
N GLY A 81 50.89 -18.16 -24.42
CA GLY A 81 50.68 -16.81 -24.95
C GLY A 81 49.63 -16.74 -26.07
N LYS A 82 49.47 -17.79 -26.89
CA LYS A 82 48.41 -17.86 -27.92
C LYS A 82 47.03 -18.15 -27.34
N ILE A 83 46.98 -18.77 -26.16
CA ILE A 83 45.72 -19.11 -25.47
C ILE A 83 45.22 -17.88 -24.70
N ILE A 84 46.10 -17.12 -24.07
CA ILE A 84 45.76 -15.89 -23.32
C ILE A 84 45.00 -14.90 -24.21
N THR A 85 45.40 -14.72 -25.48
CA THR A 85 44.73 -13.78 -26.41
C THR A 85 43.29 -14.17 -26.76
N LEU A 86 42.86 -15.40 -26.43
CA LEU A 86 41.49 -15.86 -26.66
C LEU A 86 40.59 -15.67 -25.43
N ILE A 87 41.14 -15.22 -24.31
CA ILE A 87 40.42 -15.02 -23.05
C ILE A 87 39.86 -13.59 -23.02
N PRO A 88 38.55 -13.39 -22.77
CA PRO A 88 37.96 -12.05 -22.60
C PRO A 88 38.57 -11.29 -21.43
N GLU A 89 38.64 -9.95 -21.52
CA GLU A 89 39.24 -9.10 -20.48
C GLU A 89 38.47 -9.14 -19.14
N ASP A 90 37.15 -9.27 -19.20
CA ASP A 90 36.24 -9.37 -18.06
C ASP A 90 36.09 -10.80 -17.51
N ALA A 91 36.83 -11.77 -18.06
CA ALA A 91 36.76 -13.15 -17.62
C ALA A 91 37.35 -13.32 -16.20
N ILE A 92 36.68 -14.11 -15.37
CA ILE A 92 37.21 -14.48 -14.05
C ILE A 92 37.92 -15.82 -14.18
N LEU A 93 39.21 -15.85 -13.83
CA LEU A 93 40.06 -17.02 -14.04
C LEU A 93 40.23 -17.81 -12.76
N VAL A 94 39.73 -19.04 -12.75
CA VAL A 94 39.87 -19.96 -11.62
C VAL A 94 41.01 -20.93 -11.87
N GLN A 95 42.07 -20.82 -11.10
CA GLN A 95 43.23 -21.70 -11.21
C GLN A 95 43.02 -22.97 -10.38
N ILE A 96 42.87 -24.12 -11.06
CA ILE A 96 42.77 -25.45 -10.46
C ILE A 96 44.14 -26.16 -10.59
N ALA A 97 45.10 -25.82 -9.74
CA ALA A 97 46.42 -26.43 -9.75
C ALA A 97 47.07 -26.42 -8.38
N ILE A 98 47.93 -27.41 -8.09
CA ILE A 98 48.66 -27.54 -6.82
C ILE A 98 49.77 -26.47 -6.68
N GLN A 99 50.10 -25.72 -7.74
CA GLN A 99 51.14 -24.68 -7.74
C GLN A 99 50.66 -23.39 -8.42
N ASN A 100 50.90 -22.24 -7.78
CA ASN A 100 50.58 -20.89 -8.29
C ASN A 100 51.55 -20.36 -9.35
N GLY A 101 52.27 -21.24 -10.05
CA GLY A 101 53.33 -20.84 -10.99
C GLY A 101 52.82 -20.01 -12.18
N PHE A 102 51.55 -20.11 -12.52
CA PHE A 102 50.92 -19.37 -13.61
C PHE A 102 50.28 -18.06 -13.17
N HIS A 103 50.08 -17.85 -11.86
CA HIS A 103 49.40 -16.66 -11.35
C HIS A 103 50.13 -15.37 -11.78
N THR A 104 51.45 -15.34 -11.65
CA THR A 104 52.28 -14.19 -12.04
C THR A 104 52.33 -13.97 -13.55
N ILE A 105 52.16 -15.01 -14.36
CA ILE A 105 52.15 -14.91 -15.82
C ILE A 105 50.79 -14.40 -16.30
N ILE A 106 49.71 -14.94 -15.74
CA ILE A 106 48.33 -14.54 -16.05
C ILE A 106 48.09 -13.10 -15.61
N ALA A 107 48.42 -12.76 -14.37
CA ALA A 107 48.22 -11.40 -13.83
C ALA A 107 49.09 -10.33 -14.52
N LYS A 108 50.18 -10.72 -15.19
CA LYS A 108 50.99 -9.81 -16.02
C LYS A 108 50.46 -9.65 -17.44
N SER A 109 49.70 -10.63 -17.94
CA SER A 109 49.26 -10.69 -19.33
C SER A 109 47.78 -10.33 -19.52
N LEU A 110 47.00 -10.34 -18.43
CA LEU A 110 45.58 -10.03 -18.39
C LEU A 110 45.30 -9.15 -17.16
N GLU A 111 44.45 -8.13 -17.32
CA GLU A 111 43.92 -7.31 -16.21
C GLU A 111 42.78 -8.01 -15.43
N SER A 112 42.52 -9.28 -15.77
CA SER A 112 41.45 -10.11 -15.22
C SER A 112 41.69 -10.56 -13.77
N THR A 113 40.60 -10.74 -13.01
CA THR A 113 40.65 -11.29 -11.66
C THR A 113 41.00 -12.78 -11.69
N VAL A 114 42.12 -13.14 -11.05
CA VAL A 114 42.59 -14.53 -10.93
C VAL A 114 42.37 -15.04 -9.51
N ILE A 115 41.64 -16.16 -9.38
CA ILE A 115 41.37 -16.82 -8.10
C ILE A 115 42.09 -18.16 -8.10
N SER A 116 42.99 -18.38 -7.13
CA SER A 116 43.65 -19.67 -6.95
C SER A 116 43.01 -20.48 -5.85
N LEU A 117 42.67 -21.74 -6.15
CA LEU A 117 42.09 -22.67 -5.18
C LEU A 117 43.12 -23.36 -4.28
N CYS A 118 44.42 -23.28 -4.60
CA CYS A 118 45.48 -23.91 -3.81
C CYS A 118 46.67 -22.97 -3.65
N LYS A 119 47.02 -22.57 -2.43
CA LYS A 119 48.14 -21.65 -2.17
C LYS A 119 49.36 -22.42 -1.62
N ARG A 120 50.53 -22.25 -2.24
CA ARG A 120 51.76 -23.02 -1.97
C ARG A 120 52.30 -22.88 -0.53
N GLU A 121 51.97 -21.79 0.15
CA GLU A 121 52.56 -21.41 1.44
C GLU A 121 51.65 -21.70 2.66
N GLN A 122 50.41 -22.15 2.43
CA GLN A 122 49.52 -22.53 3.52
C GLN A 122 49.75 -23.99 3.93
N LYS A 123 49.86 -24.23 5.24
CA LYS A 123 50.00 -25.58 5.83
C LYS A 123 48.77 -26.47 5.62
N HIS A 124 47.61 -25.88 5.30
CA HIS A 124 46.32 -26.57 5.22
C HIS A 124 45.65 -26.37 3.86
N THR A 125 45.81 -27.33 2.95
CA THR A 125 45.26 -27.31 1.59
C THR A 125 43.74 -27.09 1.54
N ILE A 126 42.99 -27.62 2.51
CA ILE A 126 41.52 -27.47 2.59
C ILE A 126 41.13 -26.01 2.84
N GLN A 127 41.89 -25.32 3.69
CA GLN A 127 41.64 -23.91 4.01
C GLN A 127 41.85 -23.04 2.76
N SER A 128 42.94 -23.24 2.01
CA SER A 128 43.19 -22.51 0.76
C SER A 128 42.04 -22.67 -0.25
N PHE A 129 41.49 -23.88 -0.30
CA PHE A 129 40.39 -24.22 -1.21
C PHE A 129 39.09 -23.51 -0.80
N LEU A 130 38.73 -23.54 0.49
CA LEU A 130 37.54 -22.84 1.00
C LEU A 130 37.67 -21.33 0.90
N GLU A 131 38.87 -20.77 1.12
CA GLU A 131 39.16 -19.35 0.88
C GLU A 131 38.92 -18.98 -0.59
N GLY A 132 39.43 -19.77 -1.54
CA GLY A 132 39.19 -19.53 -2.97
C GLY A 132 37.72 -19.60 -3.38
N ILE A 133 36.92 -20.46 -2.71
CA ILE A 133 35.46 -20.48 -2.88
C ILE A 133 34.82 -19.21 -2.28
N GLY A 134 35.30 -18.73 -1.14
CA GLY A 134 34.88 -17.47 -0.54
C GLY A 134 35.20 -16.27 -1.44
N ASP A 135 36.37 -16.26 -2.07
CA ASP A 135 36.78 -15.24 -3.05
C ASP A 135 35.82 -15.22 -4.25
N LEU A 136 35.44 -16.40 -4.76
CA LEU A 136 34.40 -16.53 -5.80
C LEU A 136 33.06 -15.92 -5.36
N TYR A 137 32.65 -16.17 -4.11
CA TYR A 137 31.41 -15.60 -3.57
C TYR A 137 31.46 -14.07 -3.47
N ASN A 138 32.58 -13.52 -3.00
CA ASN A 138 32.76 -12.07 -2.83
C ASN A 138 32.71 -11.29 -4.16
N ILE A 139 33.07 -11.95 -5.27
CA ILE A 139 33.00 -11.36 -6.62
C ILE A 139 31.59 -11.49 -7.23
N GLY A 140 30.67 -12.20 -6.56
CA GLY A 140 29.26 -12.29 -6.93
C GLY A 140 28.81 -13.66 -7.46
N PHE A 141 29.68 -14.67 -7.48
CA PHE A 141 29.25 -16.04 -7.79
C PHE A 141 28.52 -16.68 -6.60
N GLN A 142 27.76 -17.75 -6.86
CA GLN A 142 26.98 -18.44 -5.83
C GLN A 142 27.37 -19.93 -5.73
N PRO A 143 28.58 -20.24 -5.23
CA PRO A 143 29.03 -21.61 -5.08
C PRO A 143 28.11 -22.39 -4.13
N GLN A 144 27.68 -23.59 -4.55
CA GLN A 144 26.82 -24.46 -3.76
C GLN A 144 27.64 -25.27 -2.73
N ILE A 145 28.18 -24.57 -1.72
CA ILE A 145 29.09 -25.13 -0.70
C ILE A 145 28.49 -26.34 0.02
N ALA A 146 27.16 -26.38 0.18
CA ALA A 146 26.45 -27.49 0.79
C ALA A 146 26.76 -28.85 0.14
N ASN A 147 27.06 -28.89 -1.16
CA ASN A 147 27.38 -30.12 -1.89
C ASN A 147 28.74 -30.74 -1.49
N LEU A 148 29.59 -29.99 -0.78
CA LEU A 148 30.86 -30.51 -0.26
C LEU A 148 30.69 -31.32 1.02
N TYR A 149 29.53 -31.24 1.66
CA TYR A 149 29.23 -31.88 2.94
C TYR A 149 28.06 -32.86 2.79
N PRO A 150 27.92 -33.83 3.70
CA PRO A 150 26.72 -34.65 3.77
C PRO A 150 25.45 -33.78 3.91
N PRO A 151 24.31 -34.21 3.35
CA PRO A 151 23.07 -33.45 3.40
C PRO A 151 22.59 -33.28 4.85
N VAL A 152 22.18 -32.06 5.19
CA VAL A 152 21.63 -31.73 6.51
C VAL A 152 20.22 -32.30 6.64
N GLN A 153 19.92 -32.92 7.78
CA GLN A 153 18.57 -33.42 8.08
C GLN A 153 17.70 -32.31 8.66
N PHE A 154 16.50 -32.15 8.10
CA PHE A 154 15.49 -31.21 8.58
C PHE A 154 14.34 -31.95 9.27
N PRO A 155 13.65 -31.33 10.26
CA PRO A 155 13.85 -29.96 10.76
C PRO A 155 15.11 -29.79 11.60
N VAL A 156 15.60 -28.56 11.72
CA VAL A 156 16.76 -28.23 12.58
C VAL A 156 16.43 -28.46 14.06
N SER A 157 17.46 -28.71 14.87
CA SER A 157 17.30 -28.97 16.31
C SER A 157 16.82 -27.73 17.08
N ARG A 158 16.11 -27.96 18.19
CA ARG A 158 15.73 -26.91 19.15
C ARG A 158 16.99 -26.21 19.68
N GLY A 159 16.97 -24.88 19.71
CA GLY A 159 18.12 -24.07 20.13
C GLY A 159 19.06 -23.64 19.00
N THR A 160 18.78 -24.03 17.74
CA THR A 160 19.48 -23.47 16.57
C THR A 160 19.28 -21.95 16.53
N PRO A 161 20.36 -21.14 16.41
CA PRO A 161 20.28 -19.68 16.43
C PRO A 161 19.34 -19.09 15.37
N MET A 162 18.69 -17.98 15.71
CA MET A 162 17.82 -17.26 14.77
C MET A 162 18.65 -16.51 13.73
N ILE A 163 18.21 -16.57 12.46
CA ILE A 163 18.83 -15.81 11.35
C ILE A 163 18.32 -14.37 11.33
N SER A 164 17.03 -14.14 11.63
CA SER A 164 16.38 -12.82 11.52
C SER A 164 17.16 -11.66 12.16
N PRO A 165 17.70 -11.78 13.40
CA PRO A 165 18.44 -10.68 14.04
C PRO A 165 19.81 -10.35 13.39
N LEU A 166 20.33 -11.25 12.54
CA LEU A 166 21.62 -11.06 11.87
C LEU A 166 21.47 -10.31 10.53
N VAL A 167 20.25 -10.27 9.98
CA VAL A 167 19.96 -9.55 8.72
C VAL A 167 19.69 -8.09 9.06
N ARG A 168 20.54 -7.20 8.53
CA ARG A 168 20.42 -5.75 8.72
C ARG A 168 20.07 -5.09 7.40
N TRP A 169 19.27 -4.04 7.48
CA TRP A 169 18.91 -3.18 6.37
C TRP A 169 19.51 -1.80 6.58
N ASP A 170 19.65 -1.05 5.50
CA ASP A 170 19.99 0.36 5.58
C ASP A 170 18.74 1.16 5.97
N HIS A 171 18.74 1.74 7.18
CA HIS A 171 17.63 2.50 7.74
C HIS A 171 17.97 4.00 7.82
N THR A 172 18.83 4.52 6.94
CA THR A 172 19.20 5.95 6.93
C THR A 172 18.05 6.86 6.51
N ASP A 173 17.10 6.36 5.74
CA ASP A 173 15.97 7.15 5.23
C ASP A 173 14.75 7.02 6.14
N ASP A 174 14.21 8.17 6.55
CA ASP A 174 12.96 8.25 7.31
C ASP A 174 11.75 8.26 6.37
N TYR A 175 10.65 7.67 6.83
CA TYR A 175 9.38 7.65 6.13
C TYR A 175 8.32 8.41 6.93
N TYR A 176 7.38 9.06 6.25
CA TYR A 176 6.24 9.68 6.90
C TYR A 176 5.37 8.64 7.58
N VAL A 177 5.19 8.78 8.89
CA VAL A 177 4.26 7.98 9.69
C VAL A 177 3.18 8.90 10.23
N TYR A 178 1.92 8.49 10.09
CA TYR A 178 0.80 9.21 10.69
C TYR A 178 0.87 9.10 12.22
N GLN A 179 1.05 10.25 12.89
CA GLN A 179 0.91 10.34 14.34
C GLN A 179 -0.53 10.69 14.70
N TYR A 180 -1.29 9.74 15.24
CA TYR A 180 -2.61 10.03 15.81
C TYR A 180 -2.44 10.80 17.12
N ARG A 181 -2.56 12.13 17.07
CA ARG A 181 -2.88 12.94 18.23
C ARG A 181 -4.39 12.81 18.42
N GLY A 182 -4.86 12.44 19.62
CA GLY A 182 -6.29 12.24 19.89
C GLY A 182 -7.17 13.44 19.53
N GLN A 183 -8.46 13.37 19.85
CA GLN A 183 -9.40 14.45 19.52
C GLN A 183 -8.94 15.80 20.06
N HIS A 184 -9.02 16.82 19.22
CA HIS A 184 -8.56 18.16 19.53
C HIS A 184 -9.50 18.78 20.58
N ILE A 185 -9.08 18.80 21.84
CA ILE A 185 -9.85 19.44 22.92
C ILE A 185 -9.66 20.94 22.80
N ILE A 186 -10.76 21.70 22.76
CA ILE A 186 -10.72 23.16 22.83
C ILE A 186 -11.13 23.62 24.23
N SER A 187 -10.51 24.69 24.72
CA SER A 187 -10.87 25.33 26.00
C SER A 187 -11.82 26.52 25.83
N SER A 188 -11.82 27.15 24.65
CA SER A 188 -12.67 28.31 24.35
C SER A 188 -14.07 27.87 23.93
N ARG A 189 -15.10 28.46 24.55
CA ARG A 189 -16.50 28.36 24.13
C ARG A 189 -16.89 29.38 23.04
N GLU A 190 -15.89 30.02 22.45
CA GLU A 190 -15.99 30.85 21.27
C GLU A 190 -15.08 30.29 20.17
N ARG A 191 -15.60 30.12 18.96
CA ARG A 191 -14.85 29.54 17.85
C ARG A 191 -15.25 30.13 16.51
N LEU A 192 -14.28 30.64 15.76
CA LEU A 192 -14.45 31.01 14.36
C LEU A 192 -14.35 29.78 13.45
N VAL A 193 -15.34 29.58 12.59
CA VAL A 193 -15.37 28.53 11.56
C VAL A 193 -15.46 29.18 10.18
N SER A 194 -14.52 28.82 9.30
CA SER A 194 -14.49 29.25 7.91
C SER A 194 -15.02 28.14 7.01
N ILE A 195 -16.15 28.37 6.35
CA ILE A 195 -16.83 27.40 5.47
C ILE A 195 -16.53 27.75 4.01
N THR A 196 -16.03 26.77 3.25
CA THR A 196 -15.82 26.90 1.80
C THR A 196 -16.19 25.61 1.08
N THR A 197 -16.79 25.73 -0.10
CA THR A 197 -17.18 24.55 -0.91
C THR A 197 -16.01 23.85 -1.58
N THR A 198 -14.80 24.41 -1.47
CA THR A 198 -13.55 23.78 -1.94
C THR A 198 -12.92 22.86 -0.89
N ASP A 199 -13.33 22.98 0.37
CA ASP A 199 -12.92 22.10 1.46
C ASP A 199 -13.78 20.82 1.42
N GLY A 200 -13.13 19.66 1.41
CA GLY A 200 -13.80 18.36 1.36
C GLY A 200 -14.76 18.14 2.54
N GLU A 201 -14.54 18.78 3.69
CA GLU A 201 -15.47 18.69 4.83
C GLU A 201 -16.81 19.39 4.55
N PHE A 202 -16.81 20.46 3.75
CA PHE A 202 -17.97 21.31 3.50
C PHE A 202 -18.49 21.30 2.06
N GLU A 203 -17.81 20.58 1.15
CA GLU A 203 -18.14 20.46 -0.27
C GLU A 203 -19.63 20.13 -0.51
N TYR A 204 -20.19 19.23 0.33
CA TYR A 204 -21.57 18.79 0.20
C TYR A 204 -22.58 19.92 0.32
N PHE A 205 -22.27 21.02 1.03
CA PHE A 205 -23.18 22.18 1.15
C PHE A 205 -23.53 22.80 -0.20
N SER A 206 -22.69 22.65 -1.22
CA SER A 206 -22.97 23.08 -2.60
C SER A 206 -24.27 22.51 -3.18
N GLY A 207 -24.76 21.39 -2.62
CA GLY A 207 -25.99 20.74 -3.04
C GLY A 207 -27.27 21.37 -2.49
N HIS A 208 -27.19 22.32 -1.57
CA HIS A 208 -28.34 22.94 -0.91
C HIS A 208 -28.72 24.28 -1.58
N VAL A 209 -29.25 24.18 -2.80
CA VAL A 209 -29.67 25.34 -3.59
C VAL A 209 -31.17 25.57 -3.46
N ILE A 210 -31.56 26.78 -3.06
CA ILE A 210 -32.95 27.23 -2.94
C ILE A 210 -33.06 28.58 -3.66
N ASP A 211 -34.02 28.69 -4.58
CA ASP A 211 -34.23 29.85 -5.45
C ASP A 211 -32.96 30.28 -6.21
N GLY A 212 -32.17 29.31 -6.66
CA GLY A 212 -30.89 29.56 -7.33
C GLY A 212 -29.76 30.06 -6.43
N LYS A 213 -29.99 30.23 -5.12
CA LYS A 213 -28.98 30.62 -4.13
C LYS A 213 -28.51 29.39 -3.35
N ASN A 214 -27.20 29.28 -3.16
CA ASN A 214 -26.63 28.20 -2.36
C ASN A 214 -26.69 28.58 -0.87
N LEU A 215 -27.77 28.20 -0.19
CA LEU A 215 -27.97 28.59 1.20
C LEU A 215 -27.34 27.56 2.14
N LEU A 216 -26.71 28.00 3.22
CA LEU A 216 -26.28 27.09 4.27
C LEU A 216 -27.53 26.44 4.92
N PRO A 217 -27.63 25.09 4.97
CA PRO A 217 -28.81 24.42 5.52
C PRO A 217 -29.02 24.79 6.99
N ALA A 218 -30.28 24.86 7.42
CA ALA A 218 -30.63 25.10 8.82
C ALA A 218 -29.95 24.08 9.76
N THR A 219 -29.87 22.83 9.32
CA THR A 219 -29.23 21.73 10.03
C THR A 219 -27.70 21.80 10.01
N GLY A 220 -27.12 22.55 9.08
CA GLY A 220 -25.68 22.83 9.05
C GLY A 220 -25.25 23.64 10.26
N TYR A 221 -26.03 24.66 10.65
CA TYR A 221 -25.78 25.43 11.88
C TYR A 221 -25.80 24.56 13.14
N LEU A 222 -26.81 23.69 13.25
CA LEU A 222 -26.95 22.78 14.38
C LEU A 222 -25.77 21.81 14.45
N PHE A 223 -25.34 21.30 13.30
CA PHE A 223 -24.16 20.44 13.20
C PHE A 223 -22.89 21.15 13.69
N LEU A 224 -22.68 22.42 13.34
CA LEU A 224 -21.52 23.18 13.80
C LEU A 224 -21.48 23.33 15.33
N ILE A 225 -22.63 23.62 15.96
CA ILE A 225 -22.76 23.71 17.42
C ILE A 225 -22.53 22.34 18.07
N TRP A 226 -23.12 21.28 17.52
CA TRP A 226 -22.93 19.93 18.05
C TRP A 226 -21.47 19.48 17.95
N HIS A 227 -20.82 19.76 16.83
CA HIS A 227 -19.40 19.49 16.64
C HIS A 227 -18.54 20.27 17.64
N MET A 228 -18.85 21.54 17.89
CA MET A 228 -18.16 22.36 18.89
C MET A 228 -18.32 21.80 20.31
N ILE A 229 -19.50 21.31 20.68
CA ILE A 229 -19.73 20.62 21.96
C ILE A 229 -18.83 19.38 22.06
N GLY A 230 -18.71 18.59 20.98
CA GLY A 230 -17.80 17.44 20.96
C GLY A 230 -16.34 17.81 21.20
N LEU A 231 -15.87 18.89 20.58
CA LEU A 231 -14.51 19.38 20.79
C LEU A 231 -14.29 19.92 22.22
N LEU A 232 -15.29 20.58 22.81
CA LEU A 232 -15.23 21.03 24.21
C LEU A 232 -15.18 19.85 25.19
N SER A 233 -15.86 18.74 24.87
CA SER A 233 -15.87 17.53 25.69
C SER A 233 -14.71 16.57 25.40
N GLY A 234 -13.96 16.77 24.31
CA GLY A 234 -12.95 15.82 23.85
C GLY A 234 -13.53 14.47 23.43
N ILE A 235 -14.78 14.45 22.98
CA ILE A 235 -15.52 13.26 22.55
C ILE A 235 -16.00 13.49 21.11
N ASP A 236 -16.02 12.43 20.30
CA ASP A 236 -16.57 12.51 18.95
C ASP A 236 -18.04 12.91 19.03
N TYR A 237 -18.46 13.92 18.28
CA TYR A 237 -19.88 14.31 18.25
C TYR A 237 -20.78 13.12 17.85
N ARG A 238 -20.27 12.18 17.04
CA ARG A 238 -20.97 10.93 16.66
C ARG A 238 -21.26 10.01 17.85
N ASN A 239 -20.68 10.26 19.01
CA ASN A 239 -20.88 9.53 20.25
C ASN A 239 -21.57 10.38 21.33
N ILE A 240 -22.04 11.59 21.00
CA ILE A 240 -22.65 12.52 21.95
C ILE A 240 -24.14 12.67 21.63
N PRO A 241 -25.06 12.19 22.48
CA PRO A 241 -26.46 12.56 22.35
C PRO A 241 -26.63 14.06 22.59
N ILE A 242 -27.52 14.71 21.84
CA ILE A 242 -27.73 16.15 21.94
C ILE A 242 -29.21 16.53 21.85
N VAL A 243 -29.60 17.51 22.65
CA VAL A 243 -30.93 18.15 22.61
C VAL A 243 -30.74 19.63 22.27
N PHE A 244 -31.42 20.06 21.22
CA PHE A 244 -31.58 21.46 20.85
C PHE A 244 -32.97 21.93 21.22
N GLU A 245 -33.08 23.11 21.83
CA GLU A 245 -34.36 23.70 22.26
C GLU A 245 -34.44 25.17 21.82
N ASN A 246 -35.64 25.59 21.42
CA ASN A 246 -35.96 26.98 21.05
C ASN A 246 -34.97 27.61 20.05
N VAL A 247 -34.52 26.84 19.06
CA VAL A 247 -33.62 27.33 18.03
C VAL A 247 -34.37 28.27 17.09
N LYS A 248 -33.82 29.45 16.84
CA LYS A 248 -34.34 30.46 15.92
C LYS A 248 -33.33 30.74 14.82
N PHE A 249 -33.78 30.66 13.58
CA PHE A 249 -33.02 31.05 12.39
C PHE A 249 -33.47 32.44 11.98
N VAL A 250 -32.67 33.44 12.30
CA VAL A 250 -32.97 34.85 12.05
C VAL A 250 -32.71 35.19 10.58
N ARG A 251 -31.64 34.64 10.01
CA ARG A 251 -31.23 34.90 8.62
C ARG A 251 -30.59 33.68 7.98
N ALA A 252 -30.94 33.42 6.72
CA ALA A 252 -30.25 32.42 5.90
C ALA A 252 -28.97 33.00 5.29
N THR A 253 -27.93 32.18 5.22
CA THR A 253 -26.58 32.61 4.79
C THR A 253 -26.24 31.98 3.45
N ASN A 254 -25.61 32.74 2.56
CA ASN A 254 -25.20 32.25 1.25
C ASN A 254 -23.78 31.68 1.31
N VAL A 255 -23.61 30.47 0.79
CA VAL A 255 -22.31 29.80 0.67
C VAL A 255 -21.79 30.02 -0.75
N SER A 256 -20.81 30.90 -0.89
CA SER A 256 -20.21 31.19 -2.19
C SER A 256 -19.15 30.14 -2.58
N LYS A 257 -18.80 30.08 -3.88
CA LYS A 257 -17.69 29.25 -4.37
C LYS A 257 -16.31 29.92 -4.28
N ARG A 258 -16.27 31.24 -4.09
CA ARG A 258 -15.03 32.04 -4.22
C ARG A 258 -14.57 32.63 -2.90
N GLU A 259 -15.51 32.95 -2.03
CA GLU A 259 -15.30 33.59 -0.73
C GLU A 259 -15.65 32.60 0.38
N ASN A 260 -14.83 32.64 1.43
CA ASN A 260 -15.06 31.87 2.64
C ASN A 260 -16.16 32.53 3.47
N LEU A 261 -17.12 31.71 3.92
CA LEU A 261 -18.12 32.14 4.88
C LEU A 261 -17.57 31.95 6.30
N ASN A 262 -17.34 33.05 7.01
CA ASN A 262 -16.86 33.02 8.39
C ASN A 262 -18.03 33.14 9.37
N LEU A 263 -18.17 32.14 10.23
CA LEU A 263 -19.17 32.10 11.30
C LEU A 263 -18.49 32.02 12.66
N LEU A 264 -18.85 32.93 13.56
CA LEU A 264 -18.44 32.88 14.95
C LEU A 264 -19.49 32.10 15.76
N LEU A 265 -19.06 30.99 16.34
CA LEU A 265 -19.88 30.15 17.21
C LEU A 265 -19.59 30.50 18.66
N ILE A 266 -20.62 30.77 19.44
CA ILE A 266 -20.51 31.07 20.87
C ILE A 266 -21.46 30.15 21.63
N ILE A 267 -20.98 29.51 22.69
CA ILE A 267 -21.80 28.76 23.65
C ILE A 267 -21.59 29.38 25.04
N GLN A 268 -22.61 30.03 25.58
CA GLN A 268 -22.54 30.66 26.89
C GLN A 268 -22.33 29.63 28.00
N GLU A 269 -21.41 29.93 28.91
CA GLU A 269 -21.16 29.10 30.08
C GLU A 269 -22.32 29.20 31.08
N GLY A 270 -22.67 28.09 31.73
CA GLY A 270 -23.78 28.00 32.68
C GLY A 270 -25.17 27.89 32.03
N SER A 271 -25.49 28.76 31.07
CA SER A 271 -26.81 28.77 30.41
C SER A 271 -26.90 27.81 29.23
N ASN A 272 -25.79 27.41 28.60
CA ASN A 272 -25.75 26.62 27.35
C ASN A 272 -26.58 27.22 26.19
N ASN A 273 -26.90 28.51 26.27
CA ASN A 273 -27.40 29.24 25.12
C ASN A 273 -26.28 29.37 24.10
N PHE A 274 -26.59 29.11 22.84
CA PHE A 274 -25.65 29.30 21.75
C PHE A 274 -26.12 30.41 20.81
N GLU A 275 -25.14 31.05 20.20
CA GLU A 275 -25.33 32.03 19.14
C GLU A 275 -24.35 31.73 18.00
N ILE A 276 -24.82 31.96 16.77
CA ILE A 276 -23.99 31.92 15.57
C ILE A 276 -24.07 33.30 14.95
N ILE A 277 -22.90 33.91 14.76
CA ILE A 277 -22.75 35.28 14.30
C ILE A 277 -22.03 35.28 12.95
N GLU A 278 -22.55 36.06 12.00
CA GLU A 278 -21.91 36.34 10.72
C GLU A 278 -21.62 37.84 10.63
N GLY A 279 -20.33 38.21 10.61
CA GLY A 279 -19.92 39.60 10.83
C GLY A 279 -20.30 40.05 12.23
N ASP A 280 -21.21 41.02 12.34
CA ASP A 280 -21.71 41.55 13.61
C ASP A 280 -23.17 41.15 13.91
N ASN A 281 -23.77 40.26 13.10
CA ASN A 281 -25.18 39.91 13.22
C ASN A 281 -25.38 38.49 13.71
N VAL A 282 -26.19 38.33 14.77
CA VAL A 282 -26.67 37.01 15.22
C VAL A 282 -27.63 36.46 14.17
N ILE A 283 -27.25 35.36 13.53
CA ILE A 283 -28.04 34.72 12.47
C ILE A 283 -28.80 33.49 12.97
N VAL A 284 -28.29 32.82 14.01
CA VAL A 284 -28.96 31.70 14.67
C VAL A 284 -28.73 31.79 16.17
N SER A 285 -29.76 31.49 16.96
CA SER A 285 -29.65 31.36 18.40
C SER A 285 -30.50 30.21 18.91
N GLY A 286 -30.17 29.68 20.08
CA GLY A 286 -30.96 28.62 20.71
C GLY A 286 -30.28 28.09 21.96
N PHE A 287 -30.75 26.95 22.43
CA PHE A 287 -30.16 26.23 23.55
C PHE A 287 -29.74 24.83 23.11
N ALA A 288 -28.56 24.38 23.52
CA ALA A 288 -28.03 23.07 23.15
C ALA A 288 -27.39 22.39 24.36
N ARG A 289 -27.79 21.15 24.67
CA ARG A 289 -27.24 20.40 25.81
C ARG A 289 -27.05 18.93 25.50
N VAL A 290 -26.08 18.33 26.18
CA VAL A 290 -25.98 16.87 26.31
C VAL A 290 -26.94 16.46 27.44
N PRO A 291 -27.94 15.59 27.19
CA PRO A 291 -28.86 15.15 28.22
C PRO A 291 -28.19 14.14 29.17
N ASN A 292 -28.59 14.16 30.44
CA ASN A 292 -28.15 13.15 31.42
C ASN A 292 -28.71 11.76 31.09
N ASP A 293 -29.97 11.70 30.66
CA ASP A 293 -30.63 10.50 30.16
C ASP A 293 -31.41 10.84 28.89
N ILE A 294 -30.93 10.35 27.76
CA ILE A 294 -31.54 10.55 26.45
C ILE A 294 -32.91 9.85 26.32
N ALA A 295 -33.18 8.80 27.11
CA ALA A 295 -34.45 8.08 27.05
C ALA A 295 -35.62 8.94 27.55
N CYS A 296 -35.39 9.77 28.58
CA CYS A 296 -36.39 10.71 29.11
C CYS A 296 -36.73 11.86 28.15
N GLU A 297 -35.88 12.12 27.15
CA GLU A 297 -36.10 13.19 26.18
C GLU A 297 -37.00 12.76 25.02
N LYS A 298 -36.98 11.46 24.68
CA LYS A 298 -37.67 10.90 23.51
C LYS A 298 -39.18 10.99 23.67
N LEU A 299 -39.88 11.23 22.56
CA LEU A 299 -41.34 11.16 22.54
C LEU A 299 -41.80 9.69 22.63
N PRO A 300 -42.86 9.39 23.40
CA PRO A 300 -43.46 8.06 23.43
C PRO A 300 -43.91 7.64 22.02
N VAL A 301 -43.58 6.41 21.62
CA VAL A 301 -43.94 5.80 20.31
C VAL A 301 -45.45 5.82 20.04
N GLN A 302 -46.27 5.95 21.09
CA GLN A 302 -47.72 5.97 21.07
C GLN A 302 -48.33 7.12 20.23
N PHE A 303 -47.54 8.16 19.91
CA PHE A 303 -47.97 9.26 19.03
C PHE A 303 -47.73 9.00 17.53
N LEU A 304 -47.20 7.83 17.16
CA LEU A 304 -46.94 7.41 15.78
C LEU A 304 -48.01 6.38 15.35
N SER A 305 -49.27 6.77 15.26
CA SER A 305 -50.32 5.89 14.74
C SER A 305 -50.25 5.87 13.21
N ASN A 306 -49.99 4.71 12.62
CA ASN A 306 -50.07 4.51 11.17
C ASN A 306 -51.56 4.42 10.75
N SER A 307 -51.92 5.20 9.74
CA SER A 307 -53.19 5.16 9.04
C SER A 307 -53.02 4.54 7.65
N ASP A 308 -54.09 4.02 7.04
CA ASP A 308 -54.02 3.47 5.68
C ASP A 308 -53.66 4.51 4.60
N GLU A 309 -53.74 5.81 4.93
CA GLU A 309 -53.27 6.94 4.10
C GLU A 309 -51.74 7.10 4.07
N ASP A 310 -50.99 6.29 4.83
CA ASP A 310 -49.53 6.38 4.95
C ASP A 310 -48.76 5.54 3.92
N ASN A 311 -49.47 5.01 2.91
CA ASN A 311 -48.84 4.36 1.77
C ASN A 311 -47.92 5.32 0.99
N GLU A 312 -46.70 4.86 0.70
CA GLU A 312 -45.65 5.67 0.10
C GLU A 312 -45.71 5.66 -1.42
N TYR A 313 -46.58 6.51 -1.98
CA TYR A 313 -46.80 6.59 -3.41
C TYR A 313 -45.77 7.42 -4.17
N MET A 314 -45.16 8.43 -3.53
CA MET A 314 -44.20 9.30 -4.20
C MET A 314 -42.82 8.67 -4.16
N LYS A 315 -42.17 8.53 -5.32
CA LYS A 315 -40.76 8.09 -5.42
C LYS A 315 -39.82 9.29 -5.43
N THR A 316 -38.51 9.06 -5.28
CA THR A 316 -37.46 10.10 -5.39
C THR A 316 -37.69 11.08 -6.55
N ALA A 317 -38.04 10.58 -7.74
CA ALA A 317 -38.26 11.43 -8.91
C ALA A 317 -39.44 12.40 -8.71
N ASP A 318 -40.54 11.93 -8.14
CA ASP A 318 -41.75 12.71 -7.89
C ASP A 318 -41.51 13.76 -6.81
N ILE A 319 -40.88 13.35 -5.70
CA ILE A 319 -40.55 14.22 -4.56
C ILE A 319 -39.71 15.41 -5.00
N TYR A 320 -38.58 15.14 -5.67
CA TYR A 320 -37.68 16.21 -6.07
C TYR A 320 -38.14 16.97 -7.32
N LYS A 321 -39.09 16.42 -8.09
CA LYS A 321 -39.80 17.20 -9.11
C LYS A 321 -40.70 18.24 -8.45
N GLU A 322 -41.48 17.85 -7.45
CA GLU A 322 -42.36 18.76 -6.72
C GLU A 322 -41.58 19.85 -5.97
N LEU A 323 -40.52 19.47 -5.24
CA LEU A 323 -39.63 20.42 -4.58
C LEU A 323 -38.98 21.39 -5.59
N ARG A 324 -38.51 20.89 -6.75
CA ARG A 324 -37.93 21.76 -7.78
C ARG A 324 -38.95 22.74 -8.37
N LEU A 325 -40.21 22.33 -8.57
CA LEU A 325 -41.28 23.21 -9.04
C LEU A 325 -41.60 24.34 -8.05
N ARG A 326 -41.30 24.15 -6.76
CA ARG A 326 -41.44 25.17 -5.72
C ARG A 326 -40.20 26.03 -5.53
N GLY A 327 -39.11 25.78 -6.26
CA GLY A 327 -37.87 26.56 -6.14
C GLY A 327 -36.77 25.91 -5.31
N TYR A 328 -36.89 24.64 -4.91
CA TYR A 328 -35.82 23.91 -4.23
C TYR A 328 -34.99 23.10 -5.23
N GLN A 329 -33.81 23.58 -5.59
CA GLN A 329 -32.92 22.94 -6.56
C GLN A 329 -31.88 22.03 -5.88
N TYR A 330 -32.31 21.18 -4.94
CA TYR A 330 -31.44 20.25 -4.22
C TYR A 330 -30.66 19.31 -5.15
N THR A 331 -29.39 19.05 -4.81
CA THR A 331 -28.50 18.10 -5.48
C THR A 331 -27.63 17.32 -4.48
N GLY A 332 -26.94 16.27 -4.94
CA GLY A 332 -26.00 15.49 -4.12
C GLY A 332 -26.62 14.90 -2.85
N LEU A 333 -26.00 15.17 -1.69
CA LEU A 333 -26.45 14.67 -0.38
C LEU A 333 -27.78 15.30 0.10
N PHE A 334 -28.32 16.30 -0.59
CA PHE A 334 -29.65 16.85 -0.29
C PHE A 334 -30.76 16.18 -1.10
N ARG A 335 -30.45 15.07 -1.82
CA ARG A 335 -31.40 14.24 -2.56
C ARG A 335 -31.51 12.81 -2.04
N LEU A 336 -31.81 12.62 -0.74
CA LEU A 336 -31.78 11.31 -0.07
C LEU A 336 -33.16 10.69 0.16
N LEU A 337 -34.25 11.43 -0.07
CA LEU A 337 -35.62 10.89 0.02
C LEU A 337 -35.85 9.82 -1.06
N LYS A 338 -36.14 8.61 -0.62
CA LYS A 338 -36.42 7.45 -1.47
C LYS A 338 -37.89 7.36 -1.82
N SER A 339 -38.74 7.55 -0.83
CA SER A 339 -40.18 7.50 -0.98
C SER A 339 -40.87 8.30 0.12
N ALA A 340 -42.11 8.69 -0.14
CA ALA A 340 -42.92 9.47 0.78
C ALA A 340 -44.42 9.19 0.54
N SER A 341 -45.21 9.23 1.61
CA SER A 341 -46.66 9.29 1.52
C SER A 341 -47.12 10.63 0.96
N ILE A 342 -48.28 10.67 0.31
CA ILE A 342 -48.84 11.91 -0.26
C ILE A 342 -49.05 12.97 0.82
N THR A 343 -49.34 12.54 2.06
CA THR A 343 -49.49 13.41 3.23
C THR A 343 -48.16 13.95 3.76
N GLY A 344 -47.01 13.46 3.28
CA GLY A 344 -45.67 13.82 3.74
C GLY A 344 -45.38 13.42 5.19
N LYS A 345 -46.21 12.53 5.77
CA LYS A 345 -46.08 12.06 7.16
C LYS A 345 -45.12 10.87 7.30
N VAL A 346 -45.08 10.01 6.30
CA VAL A 346 -44.28 8.77 6.28
C VAL A 346 -43.41 8.78 5.04
N GLY A 347 -42.22 8.23 5.13
CA GLY A 347 -41.28 8.15 4.01
C GLY A 347 -39.94 7.53 4.42
N HIS A 348 -39.13 7.26 3.41
CA HIS A 348 -37.81 6.63 3.58
C HIS A 348 -36.69 7.58 3.16
N ILE A 349 -35.65 7.66 3.98
CA ILE A 349 -34.47 8.50 3.75
C ILE A 349 -33.22 7.64 3.77
N ARG A 350 -32.40 7.75 2.73
CA ARG A 350 -31.09 7.07 2.69
C ARG A 350 -30.12 7.71 3.67
N TRP A 351 -29.51 6.92 4.54
CA TRP A 351 -28.42 7.36 5.41
C TRP A 351 -27.13 7.64 4.62
N PRO A 352 -26.59 8.88 4.63
CA PRO A 352 -25.41 9.24 3.85
C PRO A 352 -24.11 9.26 4.68
N ILE A 353 -24.15 8.86 5.97
CA ILE A 353 -23.05 9.10 6.93
C ILE A 353 -22.74 10.61 7.07
N ASN A 354 -23.79 11.43 6.98
CA ASN A 354 -23.71 12.89 7.11
C ASN A 354 -24.98 13.39 7.81
N TRP A 355 -24.84 13.78 9.07
CA TRP A 355 -25.96 14.17 9.92
C TRP A 355 -26.65 15.44 9.45
N ALA A 356 -25.90 16.46 9.03
CA ALA A 356 -26.49 17.73 8.57
C ALA A 356 -27.39 17.51 7.35
N ALA A 357 -26.89 16.77 6.35
CA ALA A 357 -27.66 16.43 5.16
C ALA A 357 -28.85 15.52 5.50
N PHE A 358 -28.65 14.50 6.35
CA PHE A 358 -29.72 13.60 6.75
C PHE A 358 -30.88 14.34 7.44
N MET A 359 -30.57 15.20 8.41
CA MET A 359 -31.56 16.02 9.10
C MET A 359 -32.24 17.01 8.14
N ASP A 360 -31.53 17.54 7.15
CA ASP A 360 -32.13 18.43 6.16
C ASP A 360 -33.17 17.68 5.31
N ASN A 361 -32.86 16.45 4.88
CA ASN A 361 -33.84 15.62 4.17
C ASN A 361 -35.08 15.32 5.04
N MET A 362 -34.94 15.24 6.36
CA MET A 362 -36.10 15.16 7.26
C MET A 362 -36.92 16.46 7.29
N LEU A 363 -36.26 17.61 7.26
CA LEU A 363 -36.93 18.91 7.11
C LEU A 363 -37.67 19.01 5.77
N GLN A 364 -37.06 18.50 4.68
CA GLN A 364 -37.69 18.44 3.35
C GLN A 364 -39.01 17.66 3.36
N MET A 365 -39.13 16.56 4.12
CA MET A 365 -40.41 15.84 4.28
C MET A 365 -41.51 16.76 4.80
N LYS A 366 -41.18 17.65 5.75
CA LYS A 366 -42.16 18.60 6.27
C LYS A 366 -42.63 19.60 5.21
N ILE A 367 -41.75 19.98 4.28
CA ILE A 367 -42.09 20.90 3.18
C ILE A 367 -43.19 20.31 2.28
N LEU A 368 -43.16 18.99 2.05
CA LEU A 368 -44.17 18.28 1.26
C LEU A 368 -45.58 18.38 1.87
N THR A 369 -45.69 18.60 3.18
CA THR A 369 -46.98 18.72 3.87
C THR A 369 -47.69 20.06 3.64
N PHE A 370 -46.99 21.05 3.06
CA PHE A 370 -47.60 22.35 2.77
C PHE A 370 -48.26 22.34 1.39
N ASP A 371 -49.53 22.75 1.32
CA ASP A 371 -50.27 22.93 0.07
C ASP A 371 -50.01 24.31 -0.59
N SER A 372 -48.78 24.83 -0.45
CA SER A 372 -48.40 26.13 -0.99
C SER A 372 -47.27 25.97 -2.02
N ARG A 373 -47.36 26.77 -3.08
CA ARG A 373 -46.28 26.92 -4.07
C ARG A 373 -45.14 27.84 -3.58
N ASN A 374 -45.30 28.47 -2.43
CA ASN A 374 -44.31 29.39 -1.89
C ASN A 374 -43.06 28.64 -1.41
N ILE A 375 -41.92 29.31 -1.54
CA ILE A 375 -40.66 28.85 -0.94
C ILE A 375 -40.75 29.08 0.57
N CYS A 376 -40.45 28.04 1.31
CA CYS A 376 -40.44 28.02 2.76
C CYS A 376 -39.06 27.61 3.27
N VAL A 377 -38.50 28.35 4.22
CA VAL A 377 -37.27 27.96 4.93
C VAL A 377 -37.54 27.80 6.42
N PRO A 378 -36.80 26.92 7.13
CA PRO A 378 -36.91 26.77 8.57
C PRO A 378 -36.61 28.10 9.28
N THR A 379 -37.45 28.48 10.25
CA THR A 379 -37.28 29.69 11.07
C THR A 379 -37.20 29.40 12.56
N GLU A 380 -37.78 28.30 13.01
CA GLU A 380 -37.73 27.90 14.41
C GLU A 380 -37.77 26.38 14.55
N ILE A 381 -36.94 25.80 15.41
CA ILE A 381 -37.05 24.42 15.88
C ILE A 381 -37.25 24.47 17.38
N ARG A 382 -38.43 24.05 17.84
CA ARG A 382 -38.74 24.07 19.28
C ARG A 382 -37.94 23.05 20.07
N LYS A 383 -37.85 21.84 19.53
CA LYS A 383 -37.07 20.75 20.11
C LYS A 383 -36.59 19.80 19.03
N LEU A 384 -35.30 19.49 19.04
CA LEU A 384 -34.66 18.46 18.23
C LEU A 384 -33.80 17.61 19.14
N ILE A 385 -33.95 16.29 19.03
CA ILE A 385 -33.19 15.32 19.82
C ILE A 385 -32.45 14.40 18.85
N ILE A 386 -31.15 14.24 19.09
CA ILE A 386 -30.30 13.36 18.30
C ILE A 386 -29.66 12.35 19.24
N ASP A 387 -29.91 11.06 18.96
CA ASP A 387 -29.31 9.93 19.67
C ASP A 387 -28.52 9.08 18.65
N PRO A 388 -27.20 9.34 18.51
CA PRO A 388 -26.38 8.65 17.52
C PRO A 388 -26.28 7.15 17.78
N GLU A 389 -26.15 6.74 19.04
CA GLU A 389 -25.97 5.34 19.40
C GLU A 389 -27.22 4.54 19.03
N TYR A 390 -28.40 5.06 19.37
CA TYR A 390 -29.65 4.44 18.97
C TYR A 390 -29.82 4.42 17.45
N HIS A 391 -29.49 5.51 16.76
CA HIS A 391 -29.56 5.56 15.29
C HIS A 391 -28.69 4.49 14.63
N MET A 392 -27.45 4.32 15.09
CA MET A 392 -26.55 3.29 14.57
C MET A 392 -27.03 1.87 14.90
N LYS A 393 -27.61 1.65 16.09
CA LYS A 393 -28.24 0.35 16.43
C LYS A 393 -29.39 0.01 15.48
N GLN A 394 -30.23 0.99 15.12
CA GLN A 394 -31.29 0.76 14.14
C GLN A 394 -30.72 0.39 12.77
N LEU A 395 -29.66 1.08 12.32
CA LEU A 395 -29.00 0.75 11.05
C LEU A 395 -28.42 -0.67 11.00
N HIS A 396 -27.88 -1.17 12.11
CA HIS A 396 -27.34 -2.54 12.19
C HIS A 396 -28.42 -3.62 12.18
N ASN A 397 -29.62 -3.32 12.69
CA ASN A 397 -30.72 -4.28 12.77
C ASN A 397 -31.49 -4.44 11.44
N ILE A 398 -31.19 -3.62 10.43
CA ILE A 398 -31.78 -3.71 9.09
C ILE A 398 -31.09 -4.84 8.31
N SER A 399 -31.88 -5.77 7.75
CA SER A 399 -31.39 -6.96 7.04
C SER A 399 -30.62 -6.60 5.75
N ASP A 400 -29.72 -7.48 5.27
CA ASP A 400 -28.94 -7.25 4.04
C ASP A 400 -29.81 -7.08 2.77
N GLN A 401 -31.02 -7.65 2.73
CA GLN A 401 -31.96 -7.44 1.61
C GLN A 401 -32.59 -6.03 1.67
N ASP A 402 -32.73 -5.46 2.86
CA ASP A 402 -33.30 -4.13 3.11
C ASP A 402 -32.24 -3.02 3.11
N LYS A 403 -30.95 -3.34 3.09
CA LYS A 403 -29.86 -2.35 2.89
C LYS A 403 -29.95 -1.62 1.54
N SER A 404 -30.51 -2.27 0.51
CA SER A 404 -30.83 -1.63 -0.78
C SER A 404 -32.02 -0.66 -0.70
N LYS A 405 -32.86 -0.82 0.34
CA LYS A 405 -34.01 0.02 0.67
C LYS A 405 -33.76 0.98 1.83
N SER A 406 -32.54 1.07 2.39
CA SER A 406 -32.16 2.00 3.47
C SER A 406 -33.33 2.42 4.36
N GLU A 407 -33.85 1.45 5.12
CA GLU A 407 -35.02 1.63 5.97
C GLU A 407 -34.71 2.63 7.08
N LEU A 408 -35.52 3.66 7.23
CA LEU A 408 -35.45 4.56 8.38
C LEU A 408 -36.85 5.10 8.63
N SER A 409 -37.56 4.47 9.57
CA SER A 409 -38.51 5.19 10.40
C SER A 409 -37.69 6.14 11.27
N SER A 410 -37.55 7.39 10.84
CA SER A 410 -36.65 8.34 11.45
C SER A 410 -37.09 8.67 12.89
N ASN A 411 -36.41 8.12 13.89
CA ASN A 411 -36.55 8.52 15.30
C ASN A 411 -35.63 9.71 15.66
N ILE A 412 -35.34 10.59 14.69
CA ILE A 412 -34.94 11.97 15.01
C ILE A 412 -36.25 12.75 15.16
N PHE A 413 -36.64 13.00 16.40
CA PHE A 413 -37.89 13.69 16.68
C PHE A 413 -37.69 15.20 16.56
N VAL A 414 -38.21 15.78 15.48
CA VAL A 414 -38.45 17.23 15.39
C VAL A 414 -39.87 17.47 15.90
N ASN A 415 -40.01 17.80 17.18
CA ASN A 415 -41.33 17.95 17.83
C ASN A 415 -42.12 19.16 17.27
N SER A 416 -41.42 20.13 16.65
CA SER A 416 -42.04 21.15 15.79
C SER A 416 -40.96 22.02 15.14
N CYS A 417 -40.99 22.10 13.80
CA CYS A 417 -40.23 23.09 13.03
C CYS A 417 -41.23 24.05 12.38
N ARG A 418 -41.06 25.36 12.63
CA ARG A 418 -41.83 26.40 11.94
C ARG A 418 -41.10 26.83 10.67
N TYR A 419 -41.90 27.10 9.65
CA TYR A 419 -41.47 27.63 8.37
C TYR A 419 -42.15 28.99 8.18
N ILE A 420 -41.45 29.93 7.55
CA ILE A 420 -42.07 31.19 7.10
C ILE A 420 -42.13 31.22 5.57
N ARG A 421 -43.12 31.96 5.06
CA ARG A 421 -43.34 32.23 3.63
C ARG A 421 -42.35 33.21 3.06
#